data_AF-A0A936NT30-F1
#
_entry.id   AF-A0A936NT30-F1
#
_cell.length_a   1.000
_cell.length_b   1.000
_cell.length_c   1.000
_cell.angle_alpha   90.00
_cell.angle_beta   90.00
_cell.angle_gamma   90.00
#
_symmetry.space_group_name_H-M   'P 1'
#
loop_
_entity.id
_entity.type
_entity.pdbx_description
1 polymer ?
#
loop_
_entity_poly.entity_id
_entity_poly.type
_entity_poly.pdbx_seq_one_letter_code
_entity_poly.pdbx_strand_id
1 'polypeptide(L)'
;MNRFMLASYITPKVVGCGMVGEVSLLLLLYLSSTFGQNGRFRLAEAIVMTFSGLAAYGIALLLSLEVAAEYRRAPWARAAWLLLAASAAISLLKRSAGTPFLDFVDAGYRTGPLRGLVDNLMVVPANLCLFAGLLALWWAIHRIGLGFFISRRDWAVMLCVAALFLTLLIYREDLSQGQSPYLLSRILQPVGLGLLGLASAFGVVLHRYALQMGDGRLAAVMRWLMIYVLLRGALVMARSLLSPAQPLALDSTSNLNEWTFELLWQIVHWTMAMAAACRAQLTVNAAEELNRLRAAKSAAVPA
;
A
#
# COMPACT_ATOMS: atom_id res chain seq x y z
N MET A 1 -15.92 -4.79 26.69
CA MET A 1 -15.68 -3.48 26.06
C MET A 1 -15.34 -3.69 24.59
N ASN A 2 -16.24 -3.27 23.70
CA ASN A 2 -16.20 -3.49 22.25
C ASN A 2 -14.96 -2.83 21.63
N ARG A 3 -13.90 -3.61 21.37
CA ARG A 3 -12.67 -3.11 20.73
C ARG A 3 -12.72 -3.11 19.19
N PHE A 4 -13.86 -3.43 18.60
CA PHE A 4 -14.04 -3.53 17.14
C PHE A 4 -14.94 -2.44 16.56
N MET A 5 -15.05 -1.29 17.24
CA MET A 5 -16.01 -0.26 16.85
C MET A 5 -15.70 0.31 15.47
N LEU A 6 -14.44 0.51 15.05
CA LEU A 6 -14.18 1.00 13.70
C LEU A 6 -14.33 -0.12 12.66
N ALA A 7 -13.81 -1.31 12.92
CA ALA A 7 -13.97 -2.48 12.04
C ALA A 7 -15.43 -2.83 11.70
N SER A 8 -16.38 -2.54 12.59
CA SER A 8 -17.81 -2.75 12.30
C SER A 8 -18.40 -1.73 11.32
N TYR A 9 -17.84 -0.53 11.23
CA TYR A 9 -18.34 0.51 10.31
C TYR A 9 -17.54 0.57 9.00
N ILE A 10 -16.21 0.37 9.05
CA ILE A 10 -15.34 0.45 7.88
C ILE A 10 -15.19 -0.94 7.26
N THR A 11 -16.21 -1.33 6.49
CA THR A 11 -16.22 -2.62 5.80
C THR A 11 -15.44 -2.57 4.49
N PRO A 12 -15.01 -3.74 3.94
CA PRO A 12 -14.57 -3.90 2.57
C PRO A 12 -15.36 -3.13 1.52
N LYS A 13 -16.68 -3.13 1.65
CA LYS A 13 -17.58 -2.47 0.70
C LYS A 13 -17.43 -0.96 0.77
N VAL A 14 -17.34 -0.41 1.99
CA VAL A 14 -17.14 1.04 2.21
C VAL A 14 -15.80 1.49 1.63
N VAL A 15 -14.72 0.73 1.88
CA VAL A 15 -13.40 1.02 1.31
C VAL A 15 -13.41 0.93 -0.21
N GLY A 16 -14.06 -0.09 -0.78
CA GLY A 16 -14.24 -0.23 -2.23
C GLY A 16 -15.05 0.91 -2.84
N CYS A 17 -16.14 1.35 -2.20
CA CYS A 17 -16.91 2.52 -2.60
C CYS A 17 -16.06 3.79 -2.57
N GLY A 18 -15.20 3.96 -1.56
CA GLY A 18 -14.24 5.07 -1.50
C GLY A 18 -13.27 5.08 -2.67
N MET A 19 -12.68 3.93 -2.99
CA MET A 19 -11.78 3.77 -4.14
C MET A 19 -12.49 4.07 -5.47
N VAL A 20 -13.67 3.50 -5.70
CA VAL A 20 -14.45 3.73 -6.91
C VAL A 20 -14.90 5.19 -7.01
N GLY A 21 -15.30 5.79 -5.88
CA GLY A 21 -15.67 7.19 -5.80
C GLY A 21 -14.53 8.12 -6.17
N GLU A 22 -13.32 7.90 -5.65
CA GLU A 22 -12.13 8.68 -6.04
C GLU A 22 -11.84 8.52 -7.54
N VAL A 23 -11.76 7.28 -8.03
CA VAL A 23 -11.44 7.01 -9.44
C VAL A 23 -12.47 7.67 -10.36
N SER A 24 -13.76 7.58 -10.01
CA SER A 24 -14.84 8.20 -10.79
C SER A 24 -14.74 9.72 -10.77
N LEU A 25 -14.45 10.31 -9.61
CA LEU A 25 -14.27 11.76 -9.48
C LEU A 25 -13.07 12.26 -10.30
N LEU A 26 -11.93 11.57 -10.22
CA LEU A 26 -10.75 11.91 -11.01
C LEU A 26 -11.00 11.74 -12.51
N LEU A 27 -11.74 10.71 -12.91
CA LEU A 27 -12.13 10.50 -14.31
C LEU A 27 -13.05 11.62 -14.80
N LEU A 28 -14.04 12.02 -13.99
CA LEU A 28 -14.93 13.14 -14.32
C LEU A 28 -14.16 14.46 -14.48
N LEU A 29 -13.23 14.75 -13.57
CA LEU A 29 -12.36 15.93 -13.66
C LEU A 29 -11.50 15.90 -14.94
N TYR A 30 -10.93 14.74 -15.26
CA TYR A 30 -10.15 14.56 -16.48
C TYR A 30 -10.99 14.75 -17.74
N LEU A 31 -12.12 14.04 -17.86
CA LEU A 31 -13.02 14.13 -19.01
C LEU A 31 -13.56 15.55 -19.21
N SER A 32 -13.94 16.24 -18.12
CA SER A 32 -14.40 17.63 -18.18
C SER A 32 -13.35 18.56 -18.79
N SER A 33 -12.07 18.29 -18.54
CA SER A 33 -10.96 19.03 -19.14
C SER A 33 -10.72 18.65 -20.61
N THR A 34 -10.92 17.38 -20.99
CA THR A 34 -10.74 16.90 -22.37
C THR A 34 -11.82 17.41 -23.31
N PHE A 35 -13.07 17.55 -22.84
CA PHE A 35 -14.18 18.06 -23.65
C PHE A 35 -14.26 19.59 -23.74
N GLY A 36 -13.19 20.30 -23.36
CA GLY A 36 -13.03 21.73 -23.66
C GLY A 36 -13.92 22.69 -22.87
N GLN A 37 -14.64 22.22 -21.84
CA GLN A 37 -15.50 23.08 -21.04
C GLN A 37 -14.73 23.98 -20.08
N ASN A 38 -13.51 23.60 -19.66
CA ASN A 38 -12.63 24.39 -18.79
C ASN A 38 -11.15 23.97 -18.95
N GLY A 39 -10.21 24.88 -18.60
CA GLY A 39 -8.80 24.50 -18.44
C GLY A 39 -8.64 23.40 -17.38
N ARG A 40 -7.65 22.50 -17.55
CA ARG A 40 -7.47 21.33 -16.67
C ARG A 40 -7.39 21.74 -15.20
N PHE A 41 -8.28 21.19 -14.37
CA PHE A 41 -8.37 21.46 -12.93
C PHE A 41 -7.26 20.75 -12.13
N ARG A 42 -5.99 20.99 -12.46
CA ARG A 42 -4.83 20.32 -11.85
C ARG A 42 -4.80 20.46 -10.33
N LEU A 43 -5.19 21.62 -9.82
CA LEU A 43 -5.29 21.85 -8.37
C LEU A 43 -6.36 20.96 -7.74
N ALA A 44 -7.54 20.83 -8.36
CA ALA A 44 -8.62 19.98 -7.85
C ALA A 44 -8.22 18.50 -7.91
N GLU A 45 -7.61 18.04 -9.01
CA GLU A 45 -7.04 16.68 -9.12
C GLU A 45 -6.05 16.43 -7.98
N ALA A 46 -5.08 17.33 -7.77
CA ALA A 46 -4.07 17.20 -6.73
C ALA A 46 -4.67 17.19 -5.31
N ILE A 47 -5.68 18.03 -5.05
CA ILE A 47 -6.43 18.06 -3.79
C ILE A 47 -7.12 16.71 -3.56
N VAL A 48 -7.92 16.24 -4.52
CA VAL A 48 -8.65 14.97 -4.42
C VAL A 48 -7.70 13.81 -4.18
N MET A 49 -6.63 13.71 -4.96
CA MET A 49 -5.60 12.68 -4.81
C MET A 49 -4.99 12.74 -3.41
N THR A 50 -4.61 13.93 -2.95
CA THR A 50 -3.97 14.12 -1.63
C THR A 50 -4.90 13.67 -0.50
N PHE A 51 -6.13 14.17 -0.45
CA PHE A 51 -7.07 13.83 0.62
C PHE A 51 -7.47 12.36 0.59
N SER A 52 -7.74 11.80 -0.59
CA SER A 52 -8.10 10.38 -0.73
C SER A 52 -6.94 9.47 -0.33
N GLY A 53 -5.72 9.81 -0.74
CA GLY A 53 -4.52 9.10 -0.30
C GLY A 53 -4.28 9.15 1.21
N LEU A 54 -4.50 10.32 1.83
CA LEU A 54 -4.43 10.45 3.29
C LEU A 54 -5.52 9.62 3.97
N ALA A 55 -6.75 9.64 3.45
CA ALA A 55 -7.85 8.83 3.97
C ALA A 55 -7.54 7.33 3.85
N ALA A 56 -7.07 6.86 2.69
CA ALA A 56 -6.74 5.47 2.45
C ALA A 56 -5.65 4.97 3.42
N TYR A 57 -4.54 5.70 3.57
CA TYR A 57 -3.50 5.34 4.54
C TYR A 57 -3.96 5.46 6.00
N GLY A 58 -4.80 6.44 6.32
CA GLY A 58 -5.42 6.58 7.64
C GLY A 58 -6.30 5.38 7.99
N ILE A 59 -7.16 4.95 7.07
CA ILE A 59 -7.99 3.75 7.21
C ILE A 59 -7.09 2.51 7.38
N ALA A 60 -6.08 2.34 6.51
CA ALA A 60 -5.15 1.22 6.59
C ALA A 60 -4.43 1.16 7.95
N LEU A 61 -3.97 2.30 8.45
CA LEU A 61 -3.32 2.44 9.75
C LEU A 61 -4.25 2.03 10.88
N LEU A 62 -5.43 2.64 10.97
CA LEU A 62 -6.39 2.40 12.06
C LEU A 62 -6.82 0.93 12.11
N LEU A 63 -7.20 0.36 10.96
CA LEU A 63 -7.63 -1.03 10.88
C LEU A 63 -6.49 -2.00 11.18
N SER A 64 -5.26 -1.70 10.73
CA SER A 64 -4.10 -2.55 11.05
C SER A 64 -3.80 -2.54 12.55
N LEU A 65 -3.96 -1.41 13.25
CA LEU A 65 -3.82 -1.33 14.70
C LEU A 65 -4.91 -2.12 15.43
N GLU A 66 -6.17 -2.06 14.98
CA GLU A 66 -7.26 -2.86 15.54
C GLU A 66 -7.00 -4.36 15.38
N VAL A 67 -6.59 -4.80 14.19
CA VAL A 67 -6.23 -6.20 13.93
C VAL A 67 -5.03 -6.62 14.80
N ALA A 68 -4.01 -5.77 14.93
CA ALA A 68 -2.87 -6.06 15.81
C ALA A 68 -3.29 -6.22 17.28
N ALA A 69 -4.27 -5.45 17.73
CA ALA A 69 -4.79 -5.52 19.10
C ALA A 69 -5.56 -6.81 19.40
N GLU A 70 -6.05 -7.52 18.37
CA GLU A 70 -6.68 -8.84 18.48
C GLU A 70 -5.64 -9.93 18.76
N TYR A 71 -4.49 -9.88 18.09
CA TYR A 71 -3.44 -10.91 18.15
C TYR A 71 -2.54 -10.84 19.41
N ARG A 72 -3.10 -10.53 20.59
CA ARG A 72 -2.33 -10.40 21.85
C ARG A 72 -1.52 -11.64 22.20
N ARG A 73 -2.05 -12.82 21.88
CA ARG A 73 -1.42 -14.13 22.18
C ARG A 73 -0.60 -14.69 21.01
N ALA A 74 -0.61 -14.05 19.85
CA ALA A 74 0.13 -14.47 18.66
C ALA A 74 1.14 -13.38 18.26
N PRO A 75 2.34 -13.36 18.87
CA PRO A 75 3.26 -12.23 18.78
C PRO A 75 3.68 -11.92 17.34
N TRP A 76 3.87 -12.93 16.49
CA TRP A 76 4.26 -12.75 15.09
C TRP A 76 3.15 -12.15 14.23
N ALA A 77 1.90 -12.61 14.40
CA ALA A 77 0.77 -12.00 13.72
C ALA A 77 0.56 -10.55 14.19
N ARG A 78 0.69 -10.29 15.49
CA ARG A 78 0.64 -8.92 16.02
C ARG A 78 1.76 -8.05 15.45
N ALA A 79 3.00 -8.53 15.43
CA ALA A 79 4.13 -7.81 14.87
C ALA A 79 3.92 -7.48 13.39
N ALA A 80 3.40 -8.43 12.60
CA ALA A 80 3.06 -8.21 11.20
C ALA A 80 2.13 -7.01 11.01
N TRP A 81 1.00 -6.99 11.72
CA TRP A 81 0.02 -5.91 11.61
C TRP A 81 0.51 -4.58 12.20
N LEU A 82 1.34 -4.59 13.24
CA LEU A 82 1.99 -3.37 13.74
C LEU A 82 2.99 -2.80 12.73
N LEU A 83 3.75 -3.64 12.04
CA LEU A 83 4.71 -3.21 11.02
C LEU A 83 4.00 -2.71 9.77
N LEU A 84 2.89 -3.34 9.38
CA LEU A 84 2.02 -2.83 8.31
C LEU A 84 1.38 -1.48 8.69
N ALA A 85 0.94 -1.33 9.94
CA ALA A 85 0.46 -0.06 10.49
C ALA A 85 1.57 1.02 10.46
N ALA A 86 2.79 0.70 10.91
CA ALA A 86 3.92 1.61 10.87
C ALA A 86 4.25 2.04 9.43
N SER A 87 4.23 1.10 8.48
CA SER A 87 4.40 1.41 7.05
C SER A 87 3.34 2.38 6.52
N ALA A 88 2.07 2.17 6.89
CA ALA A 88 0.97 3.08 6.54
C ALA A 88 1.13 4.46 7.20
N ALA A 89 1.53 4.51 8.47
CA ALA A 89 1.78 5.77 9.19
C ALA A 89 2.91 6.59 8.56
N ILE A 90 4.04 5.95 8.23
CA ILE A 90 5.16 6.64 7.58
C ILE A 90 4.76 7.09 6.17
N SER A 91 3.98 6.30 5.44
CA SER A 91 3.48 6.68 4.11
C SER A 91 2.48 7.84 4.18
N LEU A 92 1.66 7.90 5.23
CA LEU A 92 0.79 9.04 5.54
C LEU A 92 1.63 10.30 5.78
N LEU A 93 2.65 10.22 6.64
CA LEU A 93 3.57 11.34 6.93
C LEU A 93 4.30 11.82 5.67
N LYS A 94 4.82 10.89 4.85
CA LYS A 94 5.44 11.20 3.57
C LYS A 94 4.52 12.02 2.67
N ARG A 95 3.24 11.63 2.63
CA ARG A 95 2.24 12.29 1.80
C ARG A 95 1.86 13.66 2.34
N SER A 96 1.69 13.80 3.65
CA SER A 96 1.51 15.09 4.32
C SER A 96 2.68 16.04 4.05
N ALA A 97 3.91 15.52 4.09
CA ALA A 97 5.11 16.28 3.74
C ALA A 97 5.17 16.62 2.24
N GLY A 98 4.41 15.95 1.38
CA GLY A 98 4.35 16.23 -0.06
C GLY A 98 3.26 17.21 -0.46
N THR A 99 2.52 17.74 0.51
CA THR A 99 1.44 18.69 0.26
C THR A 99 2.01 20.04 -0.21
N PRO A 100 1.24 20.79 -1.03
CA PRO A 100 1.62 22.13 -1.45
C PRO A 100 1.75 23.12 -0.27
N PHE A 101 1.33 22.75 0.94
CA PHE A 101 1.44 23.61 2.11
C PHE A 101 2.89 23.95 2.48
N LEU A 102 3.83 23.05 2.22
CA LEU A 102 5.24 23.27 2.54
C LEU A 102 5.94 24.22 1.55
N ASP A 103 5.43 24.37 0.33
CA ASP A 103 5.93 25.37 -0.60
C ASP A 103 5.64 26.81 -0.13
N PHE A 104 4.64 27.02 0.74
CA PHE A 104 4.40 28.34 1.35
C PHE A 104 5.45 28.71 2.40
N VAL A 105 6.15 27.72 2.97
CA VAL A 105 7.20 27.93 3.98
C VAL A 105 8.57 28.04 3.32
N ASP A 106 8.84 27.23 2.30
CA ASP A 106 10.10 27.23 1.55
C ASP A 106 9.82 27.19 0.03
N ALA A 107 10.00 28.33 -0.62
CA ALA A 107 9.71 28.51 -2.04
C ALA A 107 10.65 27.63 -2.89
N GLY A 108 10.09 26.61 -3.53
CA GLY A 108 10.85 25.65 -4.34
C GLY A 108 11.13 24.32 -3.63
N TYR A 109 10.57 24.09 -2.44
CA TYR A 109 10.66 22.81 -1.73
C TYR A 109 10.32 21.62 -2.64
N ARG A 110 9.16 21.64 -3.32
CA ARG A 110 8.72 20.52 -4.19
C ARG A 110 9.63 20.22 -5.37
N THR A 111 10.30 21.22 -5.92
CA THR A 111 11.21 21.07 -7.07
C THR A 111 12.65 20.84 -6.65
N GLY A 112 12.98 21.05 -5.37
CA GLY A 112 14.34 20.98 -4.85
C GLY A 112 14.81 19.57 -4.49
N PRO A 113 16.14 19.37 -4.37
CA PRO A 113 16.73 18.10 -3.96
C PRO A 113 16.37 17.70 -2.52
N LEU A 114 15.94 18.66 -1.70
CA LEU A 114 15.55 18.47 -0.31
C LEU A 114 14.24 17.67 -0.19
N ARG A 115 13.27 17.89 -1.09
CA ARG A 115 12.09 17.03 -1.20
C ARG A 115 12.46 15.59 -1.49
N GLY A 116 13.40 15.40 -2.42
CA GLY A 116 13.91 14.08 -2.78
C GLY A 116 14.54 13.35 -1.59
N LEU A 117 15.30 14.06 -0.76
CA LEU A 117 15.89 13.53 0.46
C LEU A 117 14.81 13.13 1.49
N VAL A 118 13.84 14.01 1.75
CA VAL A 118 12.71 13.72 2.67
C VAL A 118 11.91 12.51 2.19
N ASP A 119 11.64 12.43 0.88
CA ASP A 119 10.94 11.29 0.30
C ASP A 119 11.70 9.98 0.54
N ASN A 120 13.02 9.95 0.33
CA ASN A 120 13.82 8.76 0.58
C ASN A 120 13.90 8.40 2.07
N LEU A 121 14.04 9.40 2.94
CA LEU A 121 14.05 9.22 4.39
C LEU A 121 12.75 8.59 4.92
N MET A 122 11.62 8.82 4.25
CA MET A 122 10.34 8.22 4.62
C MET A 122 10.08 6.90 3.88
N VAL A 123 10.46 6.80 2.60
CA VAL A 123 10.22 5.58 1.79
C VAL A 123 11.01 4.38 2.31
N VAL A 124 12.28 4.56 2.69
CA VAL A 124 13.12 3.46 3.18
C VAL A 124 12.54 2.80 4.43
N PRO A 125 12.26 3.52 5.54
CA PRO A 125 11.66 2.90 6.72
C PRO A 125 10.24 2.40 6.45
N ALA A 126 9.44 3.08 5.61
CA ALA A 126 8.13 2.55 5.21
C ALA A 126 8.24 1.20 4.49
N ASN A 127 9.20 1.04 3.58
CA ASN A 127 9.45 -0.20 2.85
C ASN A 127 10.05 -1.28 3.75
N LEU A 128 10.92 -0.91 4.69
CA LEU A 128 11.47 -1.82 5.68
C LEU A 128 10.35 -2.39 6.57
N CYS A 129 9.48 -1.52 7.10
CA CYS A 129 8.32 -1.94 7.87
C CYS A 129 7.36 -2.81 7.04
N LEU A 130 7.12 -2.46 5.78
CA LEU A 130 6.31 -3.29 4.89
C LEU A 130 6.91 -4.69 4.73
N PHE A 131 8.17 -4.77 4.33
CA PHE A 131 8.86 -6.04 4.10
C PHE A 131 8.93 -6.89 5.38
N ALA A 132 9.34 -6.29 6.49
CA ALA A 132 9.37 -6.97 7.79
C ALA A 132 7.96 -7.42 8.23
N GLY A 133 6.93 -6.63 7.95
CA GLY A 133 5.54 -6.98 8.24
C GLY A 133 5.07 -8.21 7.43
N LEU A 134 5.42 -8.26 6.14
CA LEU A 134 5.13 -9.42 5.29
C LEU A 134 5.89 -10.67 5.73
N LEU A 135 7.17 -10.54 6.10
CA LEU A 135 7.96 -11.64 6.65
C LEU A 135 7.38 -12.16 7.97
N ALA A 136 6.98 -11.26 8.87
CA ALA A 136 6.34 -11.64 10.13
C ALA A 136 4.99 -12.33 9.88
N LEU A 137 4.22 -11.89 8.89
CA LEU A 137 2.95 -12.51 8.50
C LEU A 137 3.17 -13.93 7.98
N TRP A 138 4.15 -14.10 7.10
CA TRP A 138 4.56 -15.39 6.60
C TRP A 138 5.01 -16.33 7.70
N TRP A 139 5.88 -15.85 8.58
CA TRP A 139 6.38 -16.63 9.70
C TRP A 139 5.24 -17.05 10.64
N ALA A 140 4.27 -16.17 10.87
CA ALA A 140 3.06 -16.50 11.63
C ALA A 140 2.25 -17.62 10.97
N ILE A 141 2.04 -17.54 9.65
CA ILE A 141 1.32 -18.57 8.88
C ILE A 141 2.08 -19.90 8.92
N HIS A 142 3.40 -19.86 8.72
CA HIS A 142 4.25 -21.03 8.74
C HIS A 142 4.22 -21.73 10.10
N ARG A 143 4.26 -20.98 11.21
CA ARG A 143 4.14 -21.52 12.57
C ARG A 143 2.80 -22.16 12.88
N ILE A 144 1.71 -21.72 12.26
CA ILE A 144 0.39 -22.35 12.43
C ILE A 144 0.37 -23.74 11.77
N GLY A 145 1.36 -24.06 10.92
CA GLY A 145 1.56 -25.42 10.42
C GLY A 145 0.50 -25.83 9.40
N LEU A 146 -0.07 -24.89 8.65
CA LEU A 146 -1.13 -25.13 7.66
C LEU A 146 -0.69 -25.97 6.44
N GLY A 147 0.51 -26.55 6.46
CA GLY A 147 1.00 -27.46 5.41
C GLY A 147 1.23 -26.80 4.06
N PHE A 148 1.49 -25.49 4.02
CA PHE A 148 1.67 -24.77 2.77
C PHE A 148 3.08 -24.97 2.19
N PHE A 149 3.15 -25.42 0.94
CA PHE A 149 4.40 -25.67 0.24
C PHE A 149 4.62 -24.67 -0.89
N ILE A 150 5.82 -24.09 -0.93
CA ILE A 150 6.30 -23.24 -2.02
C ILE A 150 6.80 -24.14 -3.15
N SER A 151 6.26 -23.99 -4.35
CA SER A 151 6.71 -24.75 -5.52
C SER A 151 8.04 -24.22 -6.04
N ARG A 152 8.82 -25.05 -6.73
CA ARG A 152 10.02 -24.60 -7.47
C ARG A 152 9.70 -23.49 -8.47
N ARG A 153 8.49 -23.50 -9.05
CA ARG A 153 8.03 -22.44 -9.97
C ARG A 153 7.91 -21.08 -9.26
N ASP A 154 7.43 -21.06 -8.02
CA ASP A 154 7.27 -19.83 -7.25
C ASP A 154 8.64 -19.20 -6.93
N TRP A 155 9.64 -20.04 -6.61
CA TRP A 155 11.03 -19.59 -6.45
C TRP A 155 11.61 -18.96 -7.72
N ALA A 156 11.33 -19.54 -8.89
CA ALA A 156 11.77 -18.99 -10.16
C ALA A 156 11.13 -17.61 -10.44
N VAL A 157 9.84 -17.44 -10.14
CA VAL A 157 9.15 -16.15 -10.28
C VAL A 157 9.69 -15.12 -9.28
N MET A 158 9.93 -15.51 -8.02
CA MET A 158 10.57 -14.63 -7.05
C MET A 158 11.96 -14.16 -7.50
N LEU A 159 12.77 -15.09 -8.03
CA LEU A 159 14.09 -14.77 -8.56
C LEU A 159 13.99 -13.84 -9.77
N CYS A 160 13.01 -14.04 -10.66
CA CYS A 160 12.76 -13.17 -11.80
C CYS A 160 12.40 -11.74 -11.35
N VAL A 161 11.50 -11.60 -10.37
CA VAL A 161 11.15 -10.29 -9.80
C VAL A 161 12.37 -9.65 -9.13
N ALA A 162 13.13 -10.40 -8.34
CA ALA A 162 14.35 -9.89 -7.71
C ALA A 162 15.40 -9.45 -8.75
N ALA A 163 15.60 -10.23 -9.81
CA ALA A 163 16.50 -9.92 -10.91
C ALA A 163 16.07 -8.64 -11.64
N LEU A 164 14.78 -8.46 -11.90
CA LEU A 164 14.24 -7.24 -12.53
C LEU A 164 14.56 -5.98 -11.71
N PHE A 165 14.39 -6.03 -10.39
CA PHE A 165 14.76 -4.92 -9.51
C PHE A 165 16.29 -4.72 -9.42
N LEU A 166 17.07 -5.80 -9.46
CA LEU A 166 18.53 -5.74 -9.48
C LEU A 166 19.05 -5.11 -10.79
N THR A 167 18.48 -5.48 -11.93
CA THR A 167 18.77 -4.85 -13.22
C THR A 167 18.52 -3.35 -13.15
N LEU A 168 17.39 -2.93 -12.58
CA LEU A 168 17.06 -1.52 -12.38
C LEU A 168 18.09 -0.81 -11.46
N LEU A 169 18.59 -1.50 -10.44
CA LEU A 169 19.65 -0.98 -9.56
C LEU A 169 21.01 -0.84 -10.27
N ILE A 170 21.32 -1.71 -11.24
CA ILE A 170 22.58 -1.68 -11.99
C ILE A 170 22.54 -0.58 -13.06
N TYR A 171 21.45 -0.47 -13.82
CA TYR A 171 21.26 0.58 -14.84
C TYR A 171 20.80 1.92 -14.22
N ARG A 172 21.23 2.18 -12.98
CA ARG A 172 20.79 3.29 -12.13
C ARG A 172 21.30 4.67 -12.57
N GLU A 173 22.21 4.76 -13.54
CA GLU A 173 22.75 6.05 -13.98
C GLU A 173 21.66 7.05 -14.40
N ASP A 174 20.49 6.53 -14.80
CA ASP A 174 19.27 7.25 -15.18
C ASP A 174 18.24 7.48 -14.05
N LEU A 175 18.50 7.02 -12.81
CA LEU A 175 17.60 7.28 -11.69
C LEU A 175 17.80 8.71 -11.17
N SER A 176 16.72 9.51 -11.18
CA SER A 176 16.68 10.97 -11.00
C SER A 176 17.41 11.61 -9.80
N GLN A 177 17.95 10.82 -8.86
CA GLN A 177 18.69 11.32 -7.70
C GLN A 177 20.11 10.74 -7.56
N GLY A 178 20.61 9.97 -8.53
CA GLY A 178 22.03 9.58 -8.59
C GLY A 178 22.96 10.80 -8.58
N GLN A 179 22.48 11.94 -9.09
CA GLN A 179 23.18 13.23 -9.11
C GLN A 179 22.81 14.18 -7.95
N SER A 180 21.97 13.75 -6.99
CA SER A 180 21.53 14.61 -5.87
C SER A 180 22.73 15.16 -5.07
N PRO A 181 22.73 16.42 -4.61
CA PRO A 181 23.82 16.97 -3.80
C PRO A 181 23.97 16.25 -2.45
N TYR A 182 22.94 15.54 -1.98
CA TYR A 182 22.97 14.83 -0.70
C TYR A 182 23.40 13.36 -0.87
N LEU A 183 24.56 13.02 -0.31
CA LEU A 183 25.09 11.65 -0.28
C LEU A 183 24.07 10.66 0.33
N LEU A 184 23.35 11.08 1.37
CA LEU A 184 22.32 10.25 2.00
C LEU A 184 21.20 9.87 1.02
N SER A 185 20.79 10.78 0.13
CA SER A 185 19.78 10.47 -0.90
C SER A 185 20.31 9.43 -1.90
N ARG A 186 21.59 9.54 -2.26
CA ARG A 186 22.25 8.58 -3.18
C ARG A 186 22.32 7.17 -2.59
N ILE A 187 22.41 7.02 -1.26
CA ILE A 187 22.43 5.72 -0.57
C ILE A 187 21.02 5.20 -0.29
N LEU A 188 20.10 6.07 0.14
CA LEU A 188 18.75 5.65 0.54
C LEU A 188 17.89 5.21 -0.64
N GLN A 189 18.03 5.84 -1.82
CA GLN A 189 17.26 5.48 -3.01
C GLN A 189 17.42 3.99 -3.42
N PRO A 190 18.64 3.43 -3.59
CA PRO A 190 18.81 2.02 -3.97
C PRO A 190 18.38 1.08 -2.86
N VAL A 191 18.58 1.45 -1.59
CA VAL A 191 18.08 0.67 -0.44
C VAL A 191 16.56 0.59 -0.46
N GLY A 192 15.88 1.72 -0.70
CA GLY A 192 14.43 1.78 -0.80
C GLY A 192 13.89 0.94 -1.95
N LEU A 193 14.56 0.98 -3.10
CA LEU A 193 14.21 0.18 -4.28
C LEU A 193 14.44 -1.32 -4.03
N GLY A 194 15.57 -1.69 -3.42
CA GLY A 194 15.88 -3.07 -3.06
C GLY A 194 14.86 -3.65 -2.08
N LEU A 195 14.49 -2.90 -1.04
CA LEU A 195 13.45 -3.31 -0.09
C LEU A 195 12.08 -3.49 -0.77
N LEU A 196 11.72 -2.60 -1.70
CA LEU A 196 10.48 -2.75 -2.47
C LEU A 196 10.54 -3.98 -3.39
N GLY A 197 11.68 -4.25 -4.02
CA GLY A 197 11.89 -5.44 -4.85
C GLY A 197 11.76 -6.73 -4.05
N LEU A 198 12.35 -6.79 -2.86
CA LEU A 198 12.20 -7.91 -1.92
C LEU A 198 10.74 -8.08 -1.49
N ALA A 199 10.05 -7.00 -1.13
CA ALA A 199 8.62 -7.06 -0.81
C ALA A 199 7.79 -7.54 -2.02
N SER A 200 8.12 -7.10 -3.23
CA SER A 200 7.42 -7.49 -4.48
C SER A 200 7.63 -8.97 -4.77
N ALA A 201 8.84 -9.48 -4.62
CA ALA A 201 9.13 -10.92 -4.70
C ALA A 201 8.31 -11.68 -3.63
N PHE A 202 8.19 -11.12 -2.42
CA PHE A 202 7.34 -11.69 -1.38
C PHE A 202 5.85 -11.72 -1.75
N GLY A 203 5.38 -10.81 -2.60
CA GLY A 203 4.03 -10.83 -3.15
C GLY A 203 3.68 -12.16 -3.85
N VAL A 204 4.66 -12.80 -4.50
CA VAL A 204 4.49 -14.13 -5.12
C VAL A 204 4.16 -15.20 -4.08
N VAL A 205 4.80 -15.14 -2.91
CA VAL A 205 4.53 -16.06 -1.80
C VAL A 205 3.10 -15.86 -1.27
N LEU A 206 2.68 -14.60 -1.13
CA LEU A 206 1.30 -14.27 -0.74
C LEU A 206 0.28 -14.78 -1.75
N HIS A 207 0.58 -14.68 -3.06
CA HIS A 207 -0.25 -15.25 -4.11
C HIS A 207 -0.44 -16.76 -3.94
N ARG A 208 0.67 -17.48 -3.72
CA ARG A 208 0.66 -18.93 -3.53
C ARG A 208 -0.18 -19.33 -2.32
N TYR A 209 -0.05 -18.61 -1.20
CA TYR A 209 -0.89 -18.85 -0.03
C TYR A 209 -2.36 -18.53 -0.28
N ALA A 210 -2.66 -17.47 -1.01
CA ALA A 210 -4.03 -17.17 -1.40
C ALA A 210 -4.66 -18.30 -2.24
N LEU A 211 -3.90 -18.92 -3.13
CA LEU A 211 -4.39 -20.06 -3.92
C LEU A 211 -4.60 -21.31 -3.05
N GLN A 212 -3.68 -21.59 -2.12
CA GLN A 212 -3.77 -22.77 -1.24
C GLN A 212 -4.87 -22.65 -0.18
N MET A 213 -5.20 -21.42 0.24
CA MET A 213 -6.33 -21.13 1.15
C MET A 213 -7.70 -21.16 0.44
N GLY A 214 -7.74 -21.30 -0.89
CA GLY A 214 -8.98 -21.29 -1.68
C GLY A 214 -9.71 -19.95 -1.64
N ASP A 215 -11.05 -19.97 -1.65
CA ASP A 215 -11.89 -18.77 -1.56
C ASP A 215 -12.21 -18.33 -0.13
N GLY A 216 -11.39 -18.77 0.84
CA GLY A 216 -11.46 -18.30 2.20
C GLY A 216 -11.25 -16.79 2.30
N ARG A 217 -11.92 -16.13 3.24
CA ARG A 217 -11.79 -14.69 3.49
C ARG A 217 -10.35 -14.26 3.84
N LEU A 218 -9.53 -15.16 4.39
CA LEU A 218 -8.09 -14.89 4.64
C LEU A 218 -7.29 -14.85 3.33
N ALA A 219 -7.68 -15.64 2.32
CA ALA A 219 -7.09 -15.58 0.99
C ALA A 219 -7.30 -14.21 0.35
N ALA A 220 -8.48 -13.60 0.54
CA ALA A 220 -8.75 -12.24 0.06
C ALA A 220 -7.77 -11.21 0.62
N VAL A 221 -7.42 -11.31 1.92
CA VAL A 221 -6.40 -10.43 2.55
C VAL A 221 -5.05 -10.60 1.84
N MET A 222 -4.63 -11.84 1.60
CA MET A 222 -3.36 -12.13 0.93
C MET A 222 -3.36 -11.65 -0.53
N ARG A 223 -4.48 -11.77 -1.25
CA ARG A 223 -4.64 -11.24 -2.62
C ARG A 223 -4.49 -9.72 -2.63
N TRP A 224 -5.13 -9.01 -1.71
CA TRP A 224 -5.02 -7.54 -1.65
C TRP A 224 -3.62 -7.05 -1.24
N LEU A 225 -2.97 -7.72 -0.28
CA LEU A 225 -1.56 -7.41 0.05
C LEU A 225 -0.63 -7.71 -1.12
N MET A 226 -0.83 -8.83 -1.83
CA MET A 226 -0.09 -9.14 -3.05
C MET A 226 -0.27 -8.03 -4.09
N ILE A 227 -1.52 -7.65 -4.41
CA ILE A 227 -1.82 -6.59 -5.38
C ILE A 227 -1.14 -5.29 -4.96
N TYR A 228 -1.24 -4.91 -3.69
CA TYR A 228 -0.63 -3.69 -3.16
C TYR A 228 0.88 -3.64 -3.47
N VAL A 229 1.61 -4.70 -3.13
CA VAL A 229 3.06 -4.69 -3.26
C VAL A 229 3.50 -4.86 -4.72
N LEU A 230 2.86 -5.75 -5.47
CA LEU A 230 3.18 -5.95 -6.89
C LEU A 230 2.83 -4.74 -7.75
N LEU A 231 1.66 -4.14 -7.55
CA LEU A 231 1.26 -2.93 -8.30
C LEU A 231 2.22 -1.78 -7.97
N ARG A 232 2.57 -1.59 -6.69
CA ARG A 232 3.55 -0.59 -6.28
C ARG A 232 4.92 -0.84 -6.93
N GLY A 233 5.38 -2.08 -6.95
CA GLY A 233 6.64 -2.47 -7.59
C GLY A 233 6.61 -2.22 -9.10
N ALA A 234 5.55 -2.66 -9.77
CA ALA A 234 5.36 -2.49 -11.20
C ALA A 234 5.29 -1.01 -11.60
N LEU A 235 4.62 -0.16 -10.81
CA LEU A 235 4.58 1.28 -11.06
C LEU A 235 5.96 1.93 -10.91
N VAL A 236 6.72 1.55 -9.88
CA VAL A 236 8.10 2.05 -9.73
C VAL A 236 8.97 1.62 -10.92
N MET A 237 8.85 0.37 -11.37
CA MET A 237 9.55 -0.11 -12.55
C MET A 237 9.13 0.62 -13.82
N ALA A 238 7.82 0.75 -14.06
CA ALA A 238 7.29 1.46 -15.22
C ALA A 238 7.75 2.93 -15.23
N ARG A 239 7.77 3.61 -14.08
CA ARG A 239 8.27 4.98 -13.98
C ARG A 239 9.74 5.09 -14.33
N SER A 240 10.57 4.16 -13.83
CA SER A 240 11.99 4.14 -14.13
C SER A 240 12.28 3.86 -15.61
N LEU A 241 11.46 3.04 -16.27
CA LEU A 241 11.59 2.74 -17.70
C LEU A 241 11.07 3.88 -18.60
N LEU A 242 9.95 4.49 -18.22
CA LEU A 242 9.28 5.52 -19.01
C LEU A 242 9.90 6.91 -18.85
N SER A 243 10.68 7.15 -17.79
CA SER A 243 11.16 8.50 -17.48
C SER A 243 12.53 8.54 -16.80
N PRO A 244 13.64 8.29 -17.54
CA PRO A 244 15.00 8.66 -17.13
C PRO A 244 15.19 10.15 -16.84
N ALA A 245 14.45 11.02 -17.54
CA ALA A 245 14.82 12.43 -17.71
C ALA A 245 13.80 13.47 -17.22
N GLN A 246 12.63 13.08 -16.71
CA GLN A 246 11.64 14.09 -16.28
C GLN A 246 11.71 14.33 -14.76
N PRO A 247 12.08 15.54 -14.31
CA PRO A 247 11.84 15.97 -12.93
C PRO A 247 10.34 15.90 -12.64
N LEU A 248 9.94 15.92 -11.36
CA LEU A 248 8.55 16.10 -10.95
C LEU A 248 8.04 17.47 -11.44
N ALA A 249 7.77 17.59 -12.73
CA ALA A 249 7.19 18.76 -13.36
C ALA A 249 5.68 18.55 -13.30
N LEU A 250 5.02 19.24 -12.37
CA LEU A 250 3.57 19.45 -12.41
C LEU A 250 3.13 20.32 -13.61
N ASP A 251 4.05 20.64 -14.53
CA ASP A 251 3.89 21.75 -15.46
C ASP A 251 3.88 21.41 -16.95
N SER A 252 3.96 20.15 -17.40
CA SER A 252 3.91 19.87 -18.86
C SER A 252 2.92 18.78 -19.30
N THR A 253 1.73 19.27 -19.69
CA THR A 253 0.86 18.87 -20.83
C THR A 253 0.28 17.45 -20.94
N SER A 254 -1.06 17.38 -20.79
CA SER A 254 -2.03 16.59 -21.59
C SER A 254 -1.87 15.08 -21.86
N ASN A 255 -0.85 14.39 -21.34
CA ASN A 255 -0.65 12.98 -21.65
C ASN A 255 -1.53 12.06 -20.78
N LEU A 256 -2.43 11.31 -21.44
CA LEU A 256 -3.25 10.25 -20.84
C LEU A 256 -2.38 9.23 -20.06
N ASN A 257 -1.14 9.01 -20.49
CA ASN A 257 -0.19 8.11 -19.84
C ASN A 257 0.19 8.57 -18.41
N GLU A 258 0.50 9.86 -18.23
CA GLU A 258 0.85 10.41 -16.92
C GLU A 258 -0.35 10.40 -15.97
N TRP A 259 -1.53 10.79 -16.47
CA TRP A 259 -2.76 10.75 -15.69
C TRP A 259 -3.11 9.31 -15.26
N THR A 260 -3.00 8.35 -16.17
CA THR A 260 -3.22 6.93 -15.86
C THR A 260 -2.23 6.43 -14.81
N PHE A 261 -0.96 6.84 -14.90
CA PHE A 261 0.05 6.48 -13.93
C PHE A 261 -0.26 7.03 -12.53
N GLU A 262 -0.68 8.29 -12.42
CA GLU A 262 -1.10 8.91 -11.16
C GLU A 262 -2.36 8.24 -10.59
N LEU A 263 -3.33 7.88 -11.45
CA LEU A 263 -4.53 7.14 -11.06
C LEU A 263 -4.18 5.76 -10.50
N LEU A 264 -3.30 5.01 -11.16
CA LEU A 264 -2.83 3.71 -10.68
C LEU A 264 -2.14 3.84 -9.32
N TRP A 265 -1.39 4.93 -9.10
CA TRP A 265 -0.84 5.22 -7.78
C TRP A 265 -1.94 5.44 -6.74
N GLN A 266 -3.04 6.12 -7.06
CA GLN A 266 -4.16 6.24 -6.12
C GLN A 266 -4.75 4.89 -5.74
N ILE A 267 -4.93 4.00 -6.72
CA ILE A 267 -5.42 2.64 -6.49
C ILE A 267 -4.52 1.88 -5.51
N VAL A 268 -3.20 2.01 -5.62
CA VAL A 268 -2.24 1.38 -4.67
C VAL A 268 -2.58 1.74 -3.23
N HIS A 269 -2.87 3.01 -2.91
CA HIS A 269 -3.20 3.41 -1.53
C HIS A 269 -4.44 2.69 -1.00
N TRP A 270 -5.47 2.57 -1.83
CA TRP A 270 -6.70 1.86 -1.46
C TRP A 270 -6.50 0.36 -1.31
N THR A 271 -5.63 -0.26 -2.10
CA THR A 271 -5.40 -1.72 -1.98
C THR A 271 -4.87 -2.13 -0.60
N MET A 272 -4.06 -1.29 0.05
CA MET A 272 -3.61 -1.52 1.42
C MET A 272 -4.76 -1.37 2.44
N ALA A 273 -5.58 -0.32 2.29
CA ALA A 273 -6.78 -0.13 3.11
C ALA A 273 -7.75 -1.31 2.96
N MET A 274 -7.88 -1.82 1.74
CA MET A 274 -8.73 -2.94 1.39
C MET A 274 -8.22 -4.23 2.06
N ALA A 275 -6.92 -4.52 1.99
CA ALA A 275 -6.33 -5.65 2.72
C ALA A 275 -6.64 -5.59 4.23
N ALA A 276 -6.47 -4.42 4.86
CA ALA A 276 -6.76 -4.22 6.27
C ALA A 276 -8.26 -4.39 6.60
N ALA A 277 -9.15 -3.84 5.78
CA ALA A 277 -10.60 -3.96 5.96
C ALA A 277 -11.11 -5.40 5.76
N CYS A 278 -10.57 -6.14 4.79
CA CYS A 278 -10.87 -7.57 4.64
C CYS A 278 -10.51 -8.36 5.90
N ARG A 279 -9.35 -8.07 6.51
CA ARG A 279 -8.94 -8.74 7.75
C ARG A 279 -9.76 -8.27 8.94
N ALA A 280 -10.08 -7.00 9.06
CA ALA A 280 -10.90 -6.49 10.16
C ALA A 280 -12.32 -7.08 10.14
N GLN A 281 -12.94 -7.16 8.97
CA GLN A 281 -14.27 -7.78 8.79
C GLN A 281 -14.31 -9.25 9.19
N LEU A 282 -13.22 -9.99 8.94
CA LEU A 282 -13.08 -11.37 9.37
C LEU A 282 -13.27 -11.52 10.88
N THR A 283 -12.71 -10.59 11.66
CA THR A 283 -12.82 -10.58 13.12
C THR A 283 -14.23 -10.28 13.58
N VAL A 284 -14.86 -9.28 12.98
CA VAL A 284 -16.24 -8.90 13.30
C VAL A 284 -17.17 -10.07 13.06
N ASN A 285 -17.08 -10.71 11.90
CA ASN A 285 -17.92 -11.84 11.56
C ASN A 285 -17.67 -13.06 12.46
N ALA A 286 -16.42 -13.31 12.87
CA ALA A 286 -16.10 -14.38 13.81
C ALA A 286 -16.67 -14.11 15.21
N ALA A 287 -16.63 -12.85 15.67
CA ALA A 287 -17.21 -12.44 16.94
C ALA A 287 -18.74 -12.55 16.94
N GLU A 288 -19.39 -12.14 15.85
CA GLU A 288 -20.83 -12.30 15.67
C GLU A 288 -21.26 -13.77 15.69
N GLU A 289 -20.55 -14.63 14.97
CA GLU A 289 -20.85 -16.06 14.93
C GLU A 289 -20.65 -16.72 16.29
N LEU A 290 -19.58 -16.38 17.00
CA LEU A 290 -19.35 -16.86 18.36
C LEU A 290 -20.46 -16.42 19.32
N ASN A 291 -20.96 -15.20 19.19
CA ASN A 291 -22.06 -14.70 20.00
C ASN A 291 -23.38 -15.42 19.67
N ARG A 292 -23.65 -15.71 18.39
CA ARG A 292 -24.80 -16.53 17.96
C ARG A 292 -24.74 -17.93 18.54
N LEU A 293 -23.58 -18.59 18.46
CA LEU A 293 -23.38 -19.92 19.02
C LEU A 293 -23.53 -19.93 20.56
N ARG A 294 -23.05 -18.89 21.25
CA ARG A 294 -23.25 -18.74 22.69
C ARG A 294 -24.71 -18.53 23.05
N ALA A 295 -25.42 -17.66 22.34
CA ALA A 295 -26.83 -17.41 22.56
C ALA A 295 -27.68 -18.67 22.32
N ALA A 296 -27.39 -19.41 21.23
CA ALA A 296 -28.03 -20.69 20.94
C ALA A 296 -27.75 -21.74 22.03
N LYS A 297 -26.51 -21.82 22.52
CA LYS A 297 -26.15 -22.72 23.61
C LYS A 297 -26.85 -22.36 24.93
N SER A 298 -26.95 -21.07 25.26
CA SER A 298 -27.66 -20.60 26.45
C SER A 298 -29.17 -20.84 26.37
N ALA A 299 -29.76 -20.80 25.17
CA ALA A 299 -31.17 -21.11 24.96
C ALA A 299 -31.48 -22.63 24.98
N ALA A 300 -30.47 -23.48 24.74
CA ALA A 300 -30.63 -24.94 24.67
C ALA A 300 -30.40 -25.67 26.02
N VAL A 301 -30.04 -24.96 27.09
CA VAL A 301 -29.97 -25.54 28.45
C VAL A 301 -31.34 -25.31 29.12
N PRO A 302 -32.20 -26.35 29.26
CA PRO A 302 -33.45 -26.20 30.01
C PRO A 302 -33.14 -25.96 31.49
N ALA A 303 -33.93 -25.09 32.12
CA ALA A 303 -33.87 -24.77 33.53
C ALA A 303 -34.22 -25.97 34.42
#